data_AF-A0AAD4ITI9-F1
#
_entry.id   AF-A0AAD4ITI9-F1
#
_cell.length_a   1.000
_cell.length_b   1.000
_cell.length_c   1.000
_cell.angle_alpha   90.00
_cell.angle_beta   90.00
_cell.angle_gamma   90.00
#
_symmetry.space_group_name_H-M   'P 1'
#
loop_
_entity.id
_entity.type
_entity.pdbx_description
1 polymer ?
#
loop_
_entity_poly.entity_id
_entity_poly.type
_entity_poly.pdbx_seq_one_letter_code
_entity_poly.pdbx_strand_id
1 'polypeptide(L)'
;MSSRRSGRAKSRSFTQDEDEANLLIFKLQACLPADHSTSTTSNKKTSASEILKKTCNYIKKLQKEVDDLSDGLSQRLASGDIPPTDADIIRRLLKL
;
A
#
# COMPACT_ATOMS: atom_id res chain seq x y z
N MET A 1 -31.53 50.49 -15.09
CA MET A 1 -31.70 49.20 -15.79
C MET A 1 -30.54 48.29 -15.45
N SER A 2 -30.90 47.06 -15.09
CA SER A 2 -30.07 45.98 -14.58
C SER A 2 -29.04 45.49 -15.60
N SER A 3 -27.82 45.19 -15.16
CA SER A 3 -27.42 43.79 -14.93
C SER A 3 -25.91 43.72 -14.63
N ARG A 4 -25.57 43.69 -13.34
CA ARG A 4 -24.29 43.18 -12.87
C ARG A 4 -24.51 41.70 -12.55
N ARG A 5 -23.84 40.82 -13.28
CA ARG A 5 -23.10 39.66 -12.74
C ARG A 5 -22.67 38.77 -13.90
N SER A 6 -21.48 39.09 -14.42
CA SER A 6 -20.62 38.08 -15.04
C SER A 6 -20.20 37.11 -13.92
N GLY A 7 -21.02 36.10 -13.71
CA GLY A 7 -20.76 34.99 -12.79
C GLY A 7 -19.80 34.02 -13.46
N ARG A 8 -18.52 34.13 -13.07
CA ARG A 8 -17.40 33.28 -13.47
C ARG A 8 -17.77 31.80 -13.29
N ALA A 9 -18.15 31.14 -14.38
CA ALA A 9 -18.30 29.68 -14.43
C ALA A 9 -16.91 29.04 -14.42
N LYS A 10 -16.32 28.85 -13.24
CA LYS A 10 -15.11 28.03 -13.09
C LYS A 10 -14.95 27.54 -11.65
N SER A 11 -15.64 26.44 -11.28
CA SER A 11 -15.28 25.69 -10.07
C SER A 11 -15.95 24.30 -9.94
N ARG A 12 -16.18 23.57 -11.04
CA ARG A 12 -16.71 22.18 -10.97
C ARG A 12 -15.67 21.09 -11.23
N SER A 13 -14.52 21.41 -11.84
CA SER A 13 -13.51 20.39 -12.14
C SER A 13 -12.56 20.11 -10.98
N PHE A 14 -12.26 21.11 -10.14
CA PHE A 14 -11.28 20.95 -9.05
C PHE A 14 -11.77 20.05 -7.90
N THR A 15 -13.08 20.01 -7.65
CA THR A 15 -13.64 19.23 -6.53
C THR A 15 -13.66 17.74 -6.81
N GLN A 16 -13.83 17.35 -8.08
CA GLN A 16 -13.84 15.94 -8.48
C GLN A 16 -12.46 15.29 -8.27
N ASP A 17 -11.37 16.03 -8.55
CA ASP A 17 -10.00 15.56 -8.36
C ASP A 17 -9.63 15.42 -6.87
N GLU A 18 -10.14 16.32 -6.00
CA GLU A 18 -9.93 16.24 -4.56
C GLU A 18 -10.64 15.05 -3.93
N ASP A 19 -11.87 14.75 -4.37
CA ASP A 19 -12.63 13.58 -3.90
C ASP A 19 -11.95 12.27 -4.31
N GLU A 20 -11.40 12.19 -5.52
CA GLU A 20 -10.62 11.05 -5.98
C GLU A 20 -9.34 10.86 -5.17
N ALA A 21 -8.60 11.94 -4.90
CA ALA A 21 -7.39 11.91 -4.08
C ALA A 21 -7.68 11.40 -2.65
N ASN A 22 -8.76 11.88 -2.03
CA ASN A 22 -9.19 11.43 -0.72
C ASN A 22 -9.60 9.95 -0.70
N LEU A 23 -10.29 9.48 -1.75
CA LEU A 23 -10.65 8.07 -1.91
C LEU A 23 -9.41 7.18 -2.01
N LEU A 24 -8.39 7.60 -2.77
CA LEU A 24 -7.12 6.89 -2.89
C LEU A 24 -6.41 6.80 -1.54
N ILE A 25 -6.33 7.90 -0.79
CA ILE A 25 -5.75 7.93 0.55
C ILE A 25 -6.47 6.95 1.49
N PHE A 26 -7.80 6.89 1.44
CA PHE A 26 -8.59 5.96 2.25
C PHE A 26 -8.30 4.50 1.89
N LYS A 27 -8.20 4.17 0.60
CA LYS A 27 -7.80 2.84 0.14
C LYS A 27 -6.39 2.47 0.60
N LEU A 28 -5.44 3.40 0.49
CA LEU A 28 -4.07 3.18 0.96
C LEU A 28 -3.99 2.93 2.46
N GLN A 29 -4.79 3.65 3.25
CA GLN A 29 -4.87 3.44 4.69
C GLN A 29 -5.41 2.04 5.03
N ALA A 30 -6.43 1.56 4.29
CA ALA A 30 -6.99 0.22 4.49
C ALA A 30 -6.03 -0.92 4.13
N CYS A 31 -5.04 -0.67 3.27
CA CYS A 31 -4.01 -1.65 2.91
C CYS A 31 -2.82 -1.71 3.90
N LEU A 32 -2.74 -0.79 4.86
CA LEU A 32 -1.67 -0.78 5.85
C LEU A 32 -1.95 -1.79 6.97
N PRO A 33 -0.91 -2.43 7.55
CA PRO A 33 -1.07 -3.28 8.72
C PRO A 33 -1.74 -2.55 9.88
N ALA A 34 -2.67 -3.22 10.57
CA ALA A 34 -3.48 -2.66 11.65
C ALA A 34 -2.63 -2.02 12.78
N ASP A 35 -1.41 -2.53 12.99
CA ASP A 35 -0.47 -2.05 14.01
C ASP A 35 0.02 -0.62 13.77
N HIS A 36 -0.12 -0.09 12.54
CA HIS A 36 0.20 1.29 12.22
C HIS A 36 -0.98 2.26 12.40
N SER A 37 -2.17 1.73 12.73
CA SER A 37 -3.42 2.48 12.80
C SER A 37 -3.89 2.81 14.23
N THR A 38 -3.17 2.40 15.27
CA THR A 38 -3.57 2.65 16.66
C THR A 38 -2.50 3.42 17.44
N SER A 39 -2.32 4.70 17.11
CA SER A 39 -1.96 5.66 18.16
C SER A 39 -3.28 6.18 18.73
N THR A 40 -3.79 5.46 19.72
CA THR A 40 -4.96 5.78 20.55
C THR A 40 -4.70 6.95 21.51
N THR A 41 -3.70 7.78 21.25
CA THR A 41 -3.43 8.98 22.05
C THR A 41 -3.31 10.19 21.14
N SER A 42 -4.34 11.03 21.18
CA SER A 42 -4.44 12.34 20.51
C SER A 42 -4.85 12.29 19.04
N ASN A 43 -6.15 12.47 18.78
CA ASN A 43 -6.82 13.47 17.93
C ASN A 43 -6.09 14.15 16.74
N LYS A 44 -4.94 13.66 16.27
CA LYS A 44 -4.23 14.14 15.11
C LYS A 44 -4.74 13.33 13.91
N LYS A 45 -5.59 13.97 13.11
CA LYS A 45 -5.88 13.53 11.74
C LYS A 45 -4.55 13.16 11.08
N THR A 46 -4.32 11.88 10.81
CA THR A 46 -3.15 11.42 10.06
C THR A 46 -3.19 12.09 8.70
N SER A 47 -2.16 12.90 8.42
CA SER A 47 -2.12 13.64 7.15
C SER A 47 -1.97 12.69 5.97
N ALA A 48 -2.44 13.10 4.80
CA ALA A 48 -2.25 12.37 3.54
C ALA A 48 -0.76 12.00 3.31
N SER A 49 0.15 12.94 3.60
CA SER A 49 1.59 12.74 3.50
C SER A 49 2.10 11.61 4.42
N GLU A 50 1.56 11.51 5.64
CA GLU A 50 1.93 10.46 6.58
C GLU A 50 1.43 9.09 6.11
N ILE A 51 0.20 9.02 5.59
CA ILE A 51 -0.36 7.79 5.00
C ILE A 51 0.50 7.34 3.83
N LEU A 52 0.81 8.24 2.88
CA LEU A 52 1.69 7.95 1.75
C LEU A 52 3.08 7.47 2.20
N LYS A 53 3.68 8.13 3.20
CA LYS A 53 4.97 7.71 3.76
C LYS A 53 4.90 6.31 4.36
N LYS A 54 3.86 6.01 5.13
CA LYS A 54 3.64 4.68 5.73
C LYS A 54 3.46 3.63 4.63
N THR A 55 2.66 3.92 3.60
CA THR A 55 2.46 3.04 2.44
C THR A 55 3.77 2.76 1.72
N CYS A 56 4.56 3.80 1.37
CA CYS A 56 5.84 3.62 0.70
C CYS A 56 6.82 2.79 1.54
N ASN A 57 6.85 3.01 2.85
CA ASN A 57 7.70 2.20 3.76
C ASN A 57 7.22 0.75 3.84
N TYR A 58 5.91 0.52 3.83
CA TYR A 58 5.36 -0.83 3.85
C TYR A 58 5.67 -1.59 2.56
N ILE A 59 5.54 -0.94 1.40
CA ILE A 59 5.95 -1.52 0.11
C ILE A 59 7.43 -1.93 0.14
N LYS A 60 8.32 -1.06 0.65
CA LYS A 60 9.74 -1.38 0.78
C LYS A 60 10.01 -2.59 1.69
N LYS A 61 9.27 -2.70 2.80
CA LYS A 61 9.37 -3.86 3.70
C LYS A 61 8.93 -5.14 2.99
N LEU A 62 7.78 -5.11 2.32
CA LEU A 62 7.27 -6.25 1.55
C LEU A 62 8.25 -6.69 0.46
N GLN A 63 8.82 -5.74 -0.28
CA GLN A 63 9.84 -6.05 -1.30
C GLN A 63 11.04 -6.76 -0.67
N LYS A 64 11.55 -6.25 0.44
CA LYS A 64 12.66 -6.88 1.16
C LYS A 64 12.29 -8.29 1.66
N GLU A 65 11.11 -8.45 2.24
CA GLU A 65 10.65 -9.77 2.72
C GLU A 65 10.55 -10.78 1.57
N VAL A 66 10.06 -10.36 0.40
CA VAL A 66 10.04 -11.19 -0.81
C VAL A 66 11.45 -11.55 -1.26
N ASP A 67 12.38 -10.60 -1.29
CA ASP A 67 13.78 -10.84 -1.68
C ASP A 67 14.46 -11.81 -0.70
N ASP A 68 14.37 -11.55 0.62
CA ASP A 68 14.97 -12.38 1.67
C ASP A 68 14.41 -13.82 1.64
N LEU A 69 13.10 -13.97 1.42
CA LEU A 69 12.45 -15.28 1.26
C LEU A 69 12.91 -15.99 -0.01
N SER A 70 13.04 -15.26 -1.11
CA SER A 70 13.47 -15.81 -2.41
C SER A 70 14.90 -16.31 -2.36
N ASP A 71 15.80 -15.55 -1.72
CA ASP A 71 17.19 -15.95 -1.51
C ASP A 71 17.28 -17.15 -0.56
N GLY A 72 16.55 -17.14 0.55
CA GLY A 72 16.52 -18.26 1.48
C GLY A 72 15.99 -19.55 0.86
N LEU A 73 14.96 -19.46 0.01
CA LEU A 73 14.42 -20.59 -0.74
C LEU A 73 15.44 -21.10 -1.76
N SER A 74 16.09 -20.20 -2.50
CA SER A 74 17.12 -20.54 -3.48
C SER A 74 18.30 -21.26 -2.83
N GLN A 75 18.75 -20.79 -1.66
CA GLN A 75 19.83 -21.41 -0.90
C GLN A 75 19.44 -22.82 -0.42
N ARG A 76 18.22 -23.00 0.09
CA ARG A 76 17.71 -24.32 0.51
C ARG A 76 17.62 -25.30 -0.65
N LEU A 77 17.18 -24.84 -1.83
CA LEU A 77 17.17 -25.66 -3.03
C LEU A 77 18.59 -26.06 -3.46
N ALA A 78 19.55 -25.15 -3.34
CA ALA A 78 20.94 -25.41 -3.71
C ALA A 78 21.66 -26.35 -2.71
N SER A 79 21.33 -26.31 -1.41
CA SER A 79 22.00 -27.12 -0.39
C SER A 79 21.57 -28.60 -0.39
N GLY A 80 20.48 -28.94 -1.09
CA GLY A 80 19.95 -30.31 -1.13
C GLY A 80 19.35 -30.80 0.20
N ASP A 81 19.27 -29.93 1.21
CA ASP A 81 18.82 -30.25 2.57
C ASP A 81 17.33 -29.92 2.74
N ILE A 82 16.54 -30.29 1.72
CA ILE A 82 15.09 -30.12 1.74
C ILE A 82 14.48 -31.47 2.07
N PRO A 83 13.79 -31.62 3.21
CA PRO A 83 13.09 -32.85 3.51
C PRO A 83 12.07 -33.12 2.39
N PRO A 84 11.84 -34.39 2.00
CA PRO A 84 11.02 -34.73 0.84
C PRO A 84 9.61 -34.14 0.90
N THR A 85 9.06 -33.93 2.10
CA THR A 85 7.77 -33.25 2.33
C THR A 85 7.77 -31.79 1.88
N ASP A 86 8.87 -31.06 2.06
CA ASP A 86 8.99 -29.65 1.68
C ASP A 86 9.29 -29.52 0.18
N ALA A 87 10.01 -30.49 -0.39
CA ALA A 87 10.31 -30.53 -1.82
C ALA A 87 9.03 -30.65 -2.68
N ASP A 88 8.07 -31.47 -2.24
CA ASP A 88 6.78 -31.62 -2.93
C ASP A 88 5.90 -30.35 -2.81
N ILE A 89 5.97 -29.65 -1.68
CA ILE A 89 5.29 -28.36 -1.51
C ILE A 89 5.89 -27.32 -2.46
N ILE A 90 7.22 -27.23 -2.52
CA ILE A 90 7.93 -26.28 -3.40
C ILE A 90 7.61 -26.57 -4.88
N ARG A 91 7.62 -27.84 -5.31
CA ARG A 91 7.23 -28.24 -6.67
C ARG A 91 5.80 -27.80 -7.01
N ARG A 92 4.84 -28.07 -6.12
CA ARG A 92 3.45 -27.62 -6.28
C ARG A 92 3.31 -26.11 -6.37
N LEU A 93 4.05 -25.36 -5.56
CA LEU A 93 4.03 -23.89 -5.56
C LEU A 93 4.65 -23.31 -6.83
N LEU A 94 5.73 -23.92 -7.33
CA LEU A 94 6.41 -23.50 -8.56
C LEU A 94 5.77 -24.05 -9.84
N LYS A 95 4.71 -24.88 -9.72
CA LYS A 95 4.12 -25.64 -10.83
C LYS A 95 5.16 -26.47 -11.60
N LEU A 96 6.16 -26.99 -10.88
CA LEU A 96 7.19 -27.91 -11.38
C LEU A 96 6.77 -29.35 -11.14
#